data_AF-A0A7W9E029-F1
#
_entry.id   AF-A0A7W9E029-F1
#
_cell.length_a   1.000
_cell.length_b   1.000
_cell.length_c   1.000
_cell.angle_alpha   90.00
_cell.angle_beta   90.00
_cell.angle_gamma   90.00
#
_symmetry.space_group_name_H-M   'P 1'
#
loop_
_entity.id
_entity.type
_entity.pdbx_description
1 polymer ?
#
loop_
_entity_poly.entity_id
_entity_poly.type
_entity_poly.pdbx_seq_one_letter_code
_entity_poly.pdbx_strand_id
1 'polypeptide(L)'
;MTGFPDYVFNPAYYLRPLIEVQNYIQENHHLPEMPTAQNVSKDGINLGELNKLLVKKIEELTLYLIQQKQEADKQKEENLKQNKVLQQQINELKSQLIKKVQ
;
A
#
# COMPACT_ATOMS: atom_id res chain seq x y z
N MET A 1 27.36 -4.11 -14.46
CA MET A 1 25.94 -3.92 -14.08
C MET A 1 25.91 -3.35 -12.69
N THR A 2 25.37 -2.16 -12.51
CA THR A 2 25.24 -1.50 -11.20
C THR A 2 24.32 -2.36 -10.34
N GLY A 3 24.78 -2.84 -9.18
CA GLY A 3 23.97 -3.66 -8.27
C GLY A 3 22.89 -2.86 -7.54
N PHE A 4 22.35 -1.82 -8.16
CA PHE A 4 21.34 -0.92 -7.61
C PHE A 4 19.94 -1.42 -7.99
N PRO A 5 18.95 -1.40 -7.10
CA PRO A 5 17.69 -2.12 -7.29
C PRO A 5 16.61 -1.41 -8.14
N ASP A 6 16.99 -0.48 -9.03
CA ASP A 6 16.06 0.31 -9.86
C ASP A 6 15.09 -0.54 -10.72
N TYR A 7 15.45 -1.80 -10.98
CA TYR A 7 14.58 -2.79 -11.60
C TYR A 7 13.25 -3.01 -10.88
N VAL A 8 13.11 -2.62 -9.60
CA VAL A 8 11.84 -2.65 -8.86
C VAL A 8 10.75 -1.83 -9.56
N PHE A 9 11.14 -0.79 -10.32
CA PHE A 9 10.22 0.04 -11.09
C PHE A 9 9.89 -0.50 -12.48
N ASN A 10 10.48 -1.64 -12.88
CA ASN A 10 10.15 -2.26 -14.15
C ASN A 10 8.68 -2.77 -14.12
N PRO A 11 7.87 -2.55 -15.17
CA PRO A 11 6.50 -3.08 -15.24
C PRO A 11 6.39 -4.61 -15.09
N ALA A 12 7.45 -5.35 -15.42
CA ALA A 12 7.52 -6.80 -15.24
C ALA A 12 7.99 -7.22 -13.83
N TYR A 13 8.35 -6.27 -12.96
CA TYR A 13 8.72 -6.56 -11.59
C TYR A 13 7.52 -7.09 -10.81
N TYR A 14 7.67 -8.28 -10.23
CA TYR A 14 6.67 -8.83 -9.35
C TYR A 14 6.78 -8.18 -7.96
N LEU A 15 5.99 -7.12 -7.76
CA LEU A 15 5.78 -6.56 -6.43
C LEU A 15 4.84 -7.48 -5.65
N ARG A 16 5.38 -8.17 -4.65
CA ARG A 16 4.63 -9.13 -3.83
C ARG A 16 3.38 -8.45 -3.22
N PRO A 17 2.18 -9.04 -3.28
CA PRO A 17 1.02 -8.49 -2.58
C PRO A 17 1.27 -8.33 -1.08
N LEU A 18 0.80 -7.24 -0.47
CA LEU A 18 0.99 -6.99 0.98
C LEU A 18 0.41 -8.11 1.85
N ILE A 19 -0.63 -8.81 1.40
CA ILE A 19 -1.18 -9.97 2.11
C ILE A 19 -0.19 -11.14 2.17
N GLU A 20 0.55 -11.39 1.09
CA GLU A 20 1.59 -12.42 1.06
C GLU A 20 2.80 -12.00 1.90
N VAL A 21 3.15 -10.70 1.90
CA VAL A 21 4.19 -10.15 2.79
C VAL A 21 3.78 -10.34 4.24
N GLN A 22 2.53 -10.04 4.59
CA GLN A 22 1.98 -10.22 5.94
C GLN A 22 2.06 -11.67 6.38
N ASN A 23 1.59 -12.61 5.56
CA ASN A 23 1.62 -14.04 5.89
C ASN A 23 3.05 -14.51 6.10
N TYR A 24 3.98 -14.09 5.23
CA TYR A 24 5.40 -14.42 5.38
C TYR A 24 5.97 -13.90 6.70
N ILE A 25 5.67 -12.66 7.10
CA ILE A 25 6.13 -12.07 8.36
C ILE A 25 5.56 -12.84 9.56
N GLN A 26 4.29 -13.25 9.50
CA GLN A 26 3.66 -14.04 10.57
C GLN A 26 4.33 -15.39 10.77
N GLU A 27 4.72 -16.05 9.68
CA GLU A 27 5.36 -17.38 9.70
C GLU A 27 6.86 -17.32 10.01
N ASN A 28 7.58 -16.31 9.49
CA ASN A 28 9.04 -16.28 9.49
C ASN A 28 9.64 -15.21 10.42
N HIS A 29 8.81 -14.29 10.94
CA HIS A 29 9.23 -13.19 11.83
C HIS A 29 10.28 -12.23 11.25
N HIS A 30 10.45 -12.20 9.93
CA HIS A 30 11.26 -11.22 9.21
C HIS A 30 10.69 -10.94 7.82
N LEU A 31 11.19 -9.90 7.16
CA LEU A 31 10.79 -9.58 5.78
C LEU A 31 11.33 -10.62 4.79
N PRO A 32 10.63 -10.88 3.68
CA PRO A 32 11.17 -11.70 2.60
C PRO A 32 12.53 -11.18 2.13
N GLU A 33 13.44 -12.12 1.84
CA GLU A 33 14.82 -11.87 1.38
C GLU A 33 15.76 -11.25 2.44
N MET A 34 15.24 -10.68 3.52
CA MET A 34 16.07 -10.19 4.62
C MET A 34 16.63 -11.36 5.42
N PRO A 35 17.94 -11.34 5.75
CA PRO A 35 18.53 -12.35 6.59
C PRO A 35 18.00 -12.23 8.02
N THR A 36 17.91 -13.38 8.71
CA THR A 36 17.56 -13.40 10.13
C THR A 36 18.69 -12.81 10.97
N ALA A 37 18.36 -12.30 12.15
CA ALA A 37 19.36 -11.88 13.13
C ALA A 37 20.35 -13.01 13.46
N GLN A 38 19.88 -14.26 13.51
CA GLN A 38 20.73 -15.44 13.74
C GLN A 38 21.75 -15.64 12.62
N ASN A 39 21.33 -15.53 11.34
CA ASN A 39 22.24 -15.67 10.20
C ASN A 39 23.29 -14.57 10.21
N VAL A 40 22.87 -13.32 10.46
CA VAL A 40 23.81 -12.18 10.54
C VAL A 40 24.79 -12.35 11.69
N SER A 41 24.35 -12.85 12.85
CA SER A 41 25.22 -13.07 14.00
C SER A 41 26.23 -14.18 13.79
N LYS A 42 25.88 -15.23 13.01
CA LYS A 42 26.73 -16.39 12.81
C LYS A 42 27.72 -16.20 11.67
N ASP A 43 27.22 -15.73 10.53
CA ASP A 43 27.97 -15.72 9.26
C ASP A 43 28.43 -14.29 8.88
N GLY A 44 28.02 -13.28 9.66
CA GLY A 44 28.21 -11.88 9.32
C GLY A 44 27.30 -11.45 8.16
N ILE A 45 27.45 -10.20 7.73
CA ILE A 45 26.79 -9.72 6.52
C ILE A 45 27.64 -8.68 5.82
N ASN A 46 27.67 -8.72 4.49
CA ASN A 46 28.29 -7.68 3.71
C ASN A 46 27.43 -6.40 3.78
N LEU A 47 27.99 -5.31 4.29
CA LEU A 47 27.28 -4.03 4.44
C LEU A 47 26.77 -3.47 3.11
N GLY A 48 27.53 -3.66 2.02
CA GLY A 48 27.11 -3.24 0.68
C GLY A 48 25.89 -4.02 0.19
N GLU A 49 25.84 -5.32 0.43
CA GLU A 49 24.68 -6.16 0.09
C GLU A 49 23.47 -5.84 0.95
N LEU A 50 23.66 -5.62 2.27
CA LEU A 50 22.58 -5.17 3.14
C LEU A 50 22.02 -3.82 2.68
N ASN A 51 22.88 -2.86 2.33
CA ASN A 51 22.46 -1.55 1.84
C ASN A 51 21.65 -1.65 0.53
N LYS A 52 22.08 -2.48 -0.42
CA LYS A 52 21.31 -2.72 -1.65
C LYS A 52 19.94 -3.33 -1.34
N LEU A 53 19.90 -4.29 -0.43
CA LEU A 53 18.65 -4.93 -0.02
C LEU A 53 17.72 -3.94 0.71
N LEU A 54 18.26 -3.05 1.54
CA LEU A 54 17.51 -1.96 2.16
C LEU A 54 16.93 -1.00 1.12
N VAL A 55 17.73 -0.58 0.12
CA VAL A 55 17.22 0.27 -0.98
C VAL A 55 16.09 -0.44 -1.71
N LYS A 56 16.23 -1.73 -2.02
CA LYS A 56 15.18 -2.53 -2.66
C LYS A 56 13.88 -2.47 -1.85
N LYS A 57 13.97 -2.64 -0.52
CA LYS A 57 12.80 -2.56 0.37
C LYS A 57 12.20 -1.16 0.45
N ILE A 58 13.00 -0.10 0.34
CA ILE A 58 12.50 1.27 0.29
C ILE A 58 11.76 1.53 -1.03
N GLU A 59 12.26 1.02 -2.16
CA GLU A 59 11.58 1.14 -3.45
C GLU A 59 10.26 0.35 -3.48
N GLU A 60 10.26 -0.89 -2.99
CA GLU A 60 9.02 -1.68 -2.80
C GLU A 60 8.02 -0.96 -1.90
N LEU A 61 8.49 -0.41 -0.76
CA LEU A 61 7.65 0.37 0.16
C LEU A 61 7.07 1.62 -0.51
N THR A 62 7.86 2.30 -1.34
CA THR A 62 7.40 3.47 -2.08
C THR A 62 6.29 3.10 -3.07
N LEU A 63 6.39 1.95 -3.76
CA LEU A 63 5.32 1.45 -4.62
C LEU A 63 4.04 1.13 -3.83
N TYR A 64 4.14 0.47 -2.66
CA TYR A 64 2.97 0.23 -1.82
C TYR A 64 2.32 1.54 -1.35
N LEU A 65 3.11 2.55 -0.98
CA LEU A 65 2.59 3.86 -0.57
C LEU A 65 1.87 4.58 -1.72
N ILE A 66 2.40 4.50 -2.94
CA ILE A 66 1.73 5.04 -4.13
C ILE A 66 0.39 4.32 -4.37
N GLN A 67 0.37 2.99 -4.32
CA GLN A 67 -0.87 2.20 -4.46
C GLN A 67 -1.89 2.56 -3.37
N GLN A 68 -1.45 2.68 -2.12
CA GLN A 68 -2.31 3.05 -1.00
C GLN A 68 -2.89 4.46 -1.17
N LYS A 69 -2.07 5.41 -1.64
CA LYS A 69 -2.51 6.79 -1.91
C LYS A 69 -3.57 6.82 -3.01
N GLN A 70 -3.38 6.07 -4.09
CA GLN A 70 -4.34 5.95 -5.18
C GLN A 70 -5.68 5.39 -4.71
N GLU A 71 -5.66 4.31 -3.90
CA GLU A 71 -6.88 3.71 -3.36
C GLU A 71 -7.59 4.68 -2.40
N ALA A 72 -6.84 5.38 -1.53
CA ALA A 72 -7.40 6.38 -0.63
C ALA A 72 -8.05 7.55 -1.38
N ASP A 73 -7.45 8.01 -2.47
CA ASP A 73 -8.01 9.08 -3.30
C ASP A 73 -9.27 8.62 -4.04
N LYS A 74 -9.28 7.39 -4.55
CA LYS A 74 -10.46 6.78 -5.16
C LYS A 74 -11.61 6.65 -4.15
N GLN A 75 -11.33 6.12 -2.96
CA GLN A 75 -12.34 6.01 -1.89
C GLN A 75 -12.89 7.38 -1.49
N LYS A 76 -12.03 8.41 -1.42
CA LYS A 76 -12.46 9.78 -1.14
C LYS A 76 -13.38 10.32 -2.22
N GLU A 77 -13.08 10.07 -3.49
CA GLU A 77 -13.93 10.49 -4.61
C GLU A 77 -15.31 9.79 -4.56
N GLU A 78 -15.32 8.49 -4.30
CA GLU A 78 -16.56 7.70 -4.15
C GLU A 78 -17.41 8.22 -2.99
N ASN A 79 -16.79 8.49 -1.84
CA ASN A 79 -17.48 9.06 -0.68
C ASN A 79 -18.07 10.45 -0.99
N LEU A 80 -17.36 11.30 -1.74
CA LEU A 80 -17.87 12.61 -2.16
C LEU A 80 -19.08 12.47 -3.10
N LYS A 81 -19.04 11.49 -4.03
CA LYS A 81 -20.18 11.19 -4.92
C LYS A 81 -21.39 10.72 -4.11
N GLN A 82 -21.20 9.79 -3.19
CA GLN A 82 -22.27 9.28 -2.31
C GLN A 82 -22.88 10.40 -1.46
N ASN A 83 -22.06 11.25 -0.86
CA ASN A 83 -22.53 12.40 -0.07
C ASN A 83 -23.38 13.37 -0.90
N LYS A 84 -23.02 13.63 -2.16
CA LYS A 84 -23.83 14.47 -3.07
C LYS A 84 -25.19 13.85 -3.35
N VAL A 85 -25.23 12.54 -3.63
CA VAL A 85 -26.50 11.82 -3.87
C VAL A 85 -27.39 11.85 -2.63
N LEU A 86 -26.83 11.57 -1.45
CA LEU A 86 -27.57 11.63 -0.19
C LEU A 86 -28.11 13.04 0.08
N GLN A 87 -27.33 14.08 -0.21
CA GLN A 87 -27.77 15.47 -0.04
C GLN A 87 -28.94 15.83 -0.96
N GLN A 88 -28.94 15.32 -2.21
CA GLN A 88 -30.05 15.49 -3.15
C GLN A 88 -31.32 14.79 -2.64
N GLN A 89 -31.21 13.54 -2.20
CA GLN A 89 -32.33 12.78 -1.63
C GLN A 89 -32.91 13.45 -0.39
N ILE A 90 -32.07 13.99 0.50
CA ILE A 90 -32.52 14.75 1.68
C ILE A 90 -33.31 15.99 1.25
N ASN A 91 -32.86 16.73 0.24
CA ASN A 91 -33.54 17.93 -0.24
C ASN A 91 -34.89 17.60 -0.88
N GLU A 92 -34.96 16.52 -1.66
CA GLU A 92 -36.20 16.03 -2.25
C GLU A 92 -37.22 15.63 -1.18
N LEU A 93 -36.79 14.87 -0.17
CA LEU A 93 -37.65 14.47 0.95
C LEU A 93 -38.15 15.68 1.74
N LYS A 94 -37.29 16.67 1.99
CA LYS A 94 -37.70 17.93 2.64
C LYS A 94 -38.77 18.66 1.84
N SER A 95 -38.61 18.75 0.52
CA SER A 95 -39.62 19.38 -0.37
C SER A 95 -40.95 18.64 -0.34
N GLN A 96 -40.92 17.31 -0.36
CA GLN A 96 -42.13 16.49 -0.23
C GLN A 96 -42.83 16.67 1.11
N LEU A 97 -42.07 16.79 2.21
CA LEU A 97 -42.64 17.02 3.54
C LEU A 97 -43.33 18.38 3.63
N ILE A 98 -42.71 19.44 3.11
CA ILE A 98 -43.31 20.79 3.09
C ILE A 98 -44.64 20.77 2.34
N LYS A 99 -44.71 20.10 1.18
CA LYS A 99 -45.95 19.96 0.39
C LYS A 99 -47.06 19.16 1.08
N LYS A 100 -46.75 18.34 2.08
CA LYS A 100 -47.75 17.56 2.84
C LYS A 100 -48.32 18.32 4.05
N VAL A 101 -47.63 19.36 4.51
CA VAL A 101 -48.01 20.15 5.70
C VAL A 101 -48.77 21.43 5.31
N GLN A 102 -48.69 21.84 4.03
CA GLN A 102 -49.53 22.88 3.42
C GLN A 102 -50.80 22.27 2.82
#